data_AF-A0A520EC06-F1
#
_entry.id   AF-A0A520EC06-F1
#
_cell.length_a   1.000
_cell.length_b   1.000
_cell.length_c   1.000
_cell.angle_alpha   90.00
_cell.angle_beta   90.00
_cell.angle_gamma   90.00
#
_symmetry.space_group_name_H-M   'P 1'
#
loop_
_entity.id
_entity.type
_entity.pdbx_description
1 polymer ?
#
loop_
_entity_poly.entity_id
_entity_poly.type
_entity_poly.pdbx_seq_one_letter_code
_entity_poly.pdbx_strand_id
1 'polypeptide(L)'
;MTEESGPEPDATQASVRPEPDSTQAVHREPDSTQAVHREPDSTQASLRSEPEATGAYERLEPTSAQIRGTTPSASSSPTGRSTRSRRSRSGRKLRLGGGLVEVPPVPQIDPASAVMSDPTVPERKRFCWKCNEPVGRKSASTKATQHGTCPKCGSTFDFRPLLEEGELVSGQYEVQGPIAHGGLGWIYLAIDRNVSDRWVVLKGLLH
;
A
#
# COMPACT_ATOMS: atom_id res chain seq x y z
N MET A 1 -69.08 -31.89 -31.86
CA MET A 1 -70.51 -31.71 -31.56
C MET A 1 -70.55 -31.20 -30.12
N THR A 2 -70.43 -29.87 -29.95
CA THR A 2 -71.49 -28.87 -29.59
C THR A 2 -71.42 -28.60 -28.07
N GLU A 3 -70.87 -27.45 -27.61
CA GLU A 3 -71.55 -26.15 -27.27
C GLU A 3 -72.61 -26.34 -26.17
N GLU A 4 -72.54 -25.67 -25.00
CA GLU A 4 -72.93 -24.28 -24.68
C GLU A 4 -72.44 -23.94 -23.24
N SER A 5 -71.82 -22.79 -22.92
CA SER A 5 -72.36 -21.42 -22.71
C SER A 5 -72.83 -21.13 -21.27
N GLY A 6 -72.34 -20.01 -20.71
CA GLY A 6 -72.47 -19.55 -19.31
C GLY A 6 -73.84 -18.97 -18.92
N PRO A 7 -73.93 -18.24 -17.77
CA PRO A 7 -73.56 -16.82 -17.80
C PRO A 7 -72.90 -16.25 -16.51
N GLU A 8 -72.22 -15.10 -16.67
CA GLU A 8 -71.90 -14.12 -15.61
C GLU A 8 -73.17 -13.48 -15.02
N PRO A 9 -73.06 -12.90 -13.81
CA PRO A 9 -73.18 -11.43 -13.77
C PRO A 9 -72.13 -10.70 -12.90
N ASP A 10 -71.78 -9.54 -13.43
CA ASP A 10 -71.03 -8.40 -12.89
C ASP A 10 -71.70 -7.78 -11.65
N ALA A 11 -70.91 -7.47 -10.62
CA ALA A 11 -71.15 -6.34 -9.72
C ALA A 11 -69.91 -6.00 -8.88
N THR A 12 -69.10 -5.10 -9.42
CA THR A 12 -68.45 -3.96 -8.73
C THR A 12 -68.76 -3.80 -7.23
N GLN A 13 -67.72 -3.83 -6.38
CA GLN A 13 -67.55 -2.82 -5.33
C GLN A 13 -66.12 -2.77 -4.77
N ALA A 14 -65.66 -1.53 -4.63
CA ALA A 14 -64.33 -1.09 -4.25
C ALA A 14 -64.13 -1.01 -2.73
N SER A 15 -62.85 -0.79 -2.35
CA SER A 15 -62.38 -0.31 -1.05
C SER A 15 -62.36 -1.39 0.04
N VAL A 16 -61.30 -1.59 0.84
CA VAL A 16 -60.49 -0.63 1.61
C VAL A 16 -59.15 -1.30 1.95
N ARG A 17 -58.04 -0.55 1.85
CA ARG A 17 -56.72 -0.94 2.41
C ARG A 17 -56.80 -0.99 3.93
N PRO A 18 -56.34 -2.04 4.62
CA PRO A 18 -56.03 -1.92 6.04
C PRO A 18 -54.65 -1.27 6.20
N GLU A 19 -54.64 -0.04 6.71
CA GLU A 19 -53.44 0.55 7.32
C GLU A 19 -53.12 -0.19 8.62
N PRO A 20 -51.84 -0.53 8.90
CA PRO A 20 -51.43 -0.81 10.26
C PRO A 20 -51.11 0.49 11.02
N ASP A 21 -51.79 0.57 12.15
CA ASP A 21 -51.88 1.63 13.14
C ASP A 21 -50.54 2.15 13.66
N SER A 22 -50.45 3.48 13.77
CA SER A 22 -49.34 4.22 14.35
C SER A 22 -49.42 4.18 15.88
N THR A 23 -48.63 3.31 16.51
CA THR A 23 -48.46 3.31 17.97
C THR A 23 -47.16 4.00 18.37
N GLN A 24 -47.32 5.25 18.80
CA GLN A 24 -46.52 6.08 19.70
C GLN A 24 -45.15 5.53 20.15
N ALA A 25 -44.07 6.07 19.57
CA ALA A 25 -42.77 6.13 20.23
C ALA A 25 -42.74 7.38 21.12
N VAL A 26 -42.78 7.13 22.43
CA VAL A 26 -42.59 8.11 23.49
C VAL A 26 -41.25 8.84 23.33
N HIS A 27 -41.33 10.16 23.26
CA HIS A 27 -40.18 11.06 23.41
C HIS A 27 -39.53 10.81 24.78
N ARG A 28 -38.27 10.39 24.77
CA ARG A 28 -37.41 10.38 25.97
C ARG A 28 -36.27 11.35 25.72
N GLU A 29 -36.37 12.52 26.36
CA GLU A 29 -35.28 13.50 26.44
C GLU A 29 -34.05 12.89 27.11
N PRO A 30 -32.82 13.17 26.63
CA PRO A 30 -31.64 13.08 27.46
C PRO A 30 -31.49 14.36 28.28
N ASP A 31 -31.46 14.14 29.59
CA ASP A 31 -31.26 15.10 30.68
C ASP A 31 -29.98 15.94 30.49
N SER A 32 -30.13 17.26 30.60
CA SER A 32 -29.04 18.24 30.61
C SER A 32 -28.32 18.19 31.94
N THR A 33 -27.09 17.66 31.96
CA THR A 33 -26.17 17.89 33.08
C THR A 33 -25.04 18.81 32.63
N GLN A 34 -24.96 19.96 33.30
CA GLN A 34 -24.15 21.14 33.01
C GLN A 34 -22.65 20.82 32.97
N ALA A 35 -22.01 21.14 31.85
CA ALA A 35 -20.57 21.35 31.80
C ALA A 35 -20.27 22.82 32.16
N VAL A 36 -19.62 23.02 33.30
CA VAL A 36 -19.10 24.32 33.73
C VAL A 36 -18.01 24.79 32.78
N HIS A 37 -18.28 25.90 32.11
CA HIS A 37 -17.28 26.67 31.36
C HIS A 37 -16.22 27.23 32.31
N ARG A 38 -14.95 26.94 32.05
CA ARG A 38 -13.84 27.69 32.62
C ARG A 38 -12.79 27.92 31.53
N GLU A 39 -12.75 29.16 31.05
CA GLU A 39 -11.69 29.66 30.18
C GLU A 39 -10.35 29.65 30.92
N PRO A 40 -9.25 29.42 30.19
CA PRO A 40 -8.01 30.11 30.46
C PRO A 40 -7.70 31.15 29.38
N ASP A 41 -7.42 32.33 29.89
CA ASP A 41 -7.13 33.59 29.23
C ASP A 41 -5.85 33.54 28.38
N SER A 42 -5.81 34.46 27.42
CA SER A 42 -4.76 34.71 26.45
C SER A 42 -3.39 35.01 27.07
N THR A 43 -2.33 34.54 26.41
CA THR A 43 -1.09 35.33 26.29
C THR A 43 -0.47 35.13 24.90
N GLN A 44 -0.42 36.26 24.19
CA GLN A 44 0.27 36.61 22.94
C GLN A 44 1.76 36.16 22.92
N ALA A 45 2.54 36.12 21.84
CA ALA A 45 2.43 36.40 20.41
C ALA A 45 3.76 35.91 19.78
N SER A 46 3.75 35.52 18.50
CA SER A 46 4.58 36.17 17.47
C SER A 46 4.50 35.39 16.17
N LEU A 47 3.93 36.06 15.18
CA LEU A 47 3.90 35.67 13.78
C LEU A 47 5.33 35.55 13.26
N ARG A 48 5.71 34.36 12.78
CA ARG A 48 6.91 34.18 11.96
C ARG A 48 6.47 34.09 10.51
N SER A 49 6.60 35.21 9.81
CA SER A 49 6.40 35.34 8.38
C SER A 49 7.38 34.45 7.61
N GLU A 50 6.87 33.72 6.62
CA GLU A 50 7.66 33.13 5.55
C GLU A 50 8.23 34.23 4.65
N PRO A 51 9.46 34.07 4.12
CA PRO A 51 9.83 34.75 2.90
C PRO A 51 9.70 33.79 1.71
N GLU A 52 8.77 34.13 0.82
CA GLU A 52 8.86 33.85 -0.61
C GLU A 52 10.23 34.32 -1.14
N ALA A 53 10.85 33.53 -2.00
CA ALA A 53 11.94 33.97 -2.85
C ALA A 53 11.76 33.39 -4.26
N THR A 54 10.96 34.08 -5.06
CA THR A 54 11.04 34.11 -6.52
C THR A 54 12.00 35.22 -6.94
N GLY A 55 12.96 34.89 -7.79
CA GLY A 55 13.91 35.83 -8.41
C GLY A 55 15.01 35.04 -9.12
N ALA A 56 14.85 34.74 -10.41
CA ALA A 56 15.32 35.58 -11.52
C ALA A 56 16.86 35.61 -11.64
N TYR A 57 17.29 34.97 -12.73
CA TYR A 57 18.51 35.10 -13.51
C TYR A 57 19.19 36.50 -13.48
N GLU A 58 20.50 36.55 -13.22
CA GLU A 58 21.53 37.29 -13.98
C GLU A 58 22.91 37.09 -13.32
N ARG A 59 23.86 36.47 -14.04
CA ARG A 59 25.00 37.11 -14.73
C ARG A 59 26.17 37.47 -13.80
N LEU A 60 27.22 36.66 -13.87
CA LEU A 60 28.60 37.12 -13.71
C LEU A 60 29.44 36.57 -14.87
N GLU A 61 29.81 37.48 -15.77
CA GLU A 61 30.87 37.33 -16.76
C GLU A 61 32.23 37.16 -16.07
N PRO A 62 33.14 36.38 -16.66
CA PRO A 62 34.53 36.79 -16.71
C PRO A 62 34.96 37.07 -18.15
N THR A 63 35.45 38.29 -18.32
CA THR A 63 35.90 38.87 -19.58
C THR A 63 37.06 38.11 -20.23
N SER A 64 37.05 38.19 -21.56
CA SER A 64 38.03 37.70 -22.53
C SER A 64 39.49 38.06 -22.24
N ALA A 65 40.40 37.10 -22.47
CA ALA A 65 41.74 37.39 -22.98
C ALA A 65 42.14 36.31 -24.01
N GLN A 66 42.33 36.76 -25.24
CA GLN A 66 42.78 35.97 -26.39
C GLN A 66 44.28 35.69 -26.30
N ILE A 67 44.71 34.47 -26.65
CA ILE A 67 45.96 34.27 -27.41
C ILE A 67 45.73 33.15 -28.43
N ARG A 68 46.03 33.49 -29.70
CA ARG A 68 46.01 32.63 -30.89
C ARG A 68 47.30 31.80 -30.99
N GLY A 69 47.21 30.66 -31.67
CA GLY A 69 48.33 30.13 -32.45
C GLY A 69 48.40 28.60 -32.48
N THR A 70 47.77 27.96 -33.46
CA THR A 70 48.38 27.38 -34.69
C THR A 70 48.70 25.88 -34.54
N THR A 71 47.92 25.03 -35.23
CA THR A 71 48.30 23.66 -35.62
C THR A 71 49.31 23.69 -36.77
N PRO A 72 50.15 22.66 -36.94
CA PRO A 72 49.76 21.65 -37.92
C PRO A 72 50.10 20.20 -37.55
N SER A 73 49.35 19.32 -38.20
CA SER A 73 49.40 17.87 -38.22
C SER A 73 50.76 17.28 -38.61
N ALA A 74 51.15 16.16 -38.00
CA ALA A 74 51.89 15.09 -38.67
C ALA A 74 51.75 13.76 -37.91
N SER A 75 51.45 12.72 -38.68
CA SER A 75 51.34 11.31 -38.35
C SER A 75 52.60 10.70 -37.73
N SER A 76 52.43 9.78 -36.78
CA SER A 76 53.23 8.53 -36.71
C SER A 76 52.66 7.55 -35.67
N SER A 77 52.21 6.40 -36.16
CA SER A 77 52.15 5.16 -35.38
C SER A 77 53.57 4.62 -35.19
N PRO A 78 53.91 4.04 -34.04
CA PRO A 78 54.13 2.59 -34.04
C PRO A 78 53.71 1.84 -32.77
N THR A 79 53.25 0.62 -33.01
CA THR A 79 53.36 -0.62 -32.19
C THR A 79 53.46 -0.52 -30.66
N GLY A 80 52.36 -0.89 -30.01
CA GLY A 80 52.36 -1.34 -28.61
C GLY A 80 51.22 -2.34 -28.40
N ARG A 81 51.50 -3.63 -28.60
CA ARG A 81 50.62 -4.74 -28.21
C ARG A 81 50.47 -4.74 -26.69
N SER A 82 49.55 -3.93 -26.16
CA SER A 82 49.10 -4.06 -24.78
C SER A 82 47.96 -5.06 -24.77
N THR A 83 48.30 -6.33 -24.57
CA THR A 83 47.37 -7.29 -23.99
C THR A 83 47.07 -6.78 -22.59
N ARG A 84 46.14 -5.82 -22.47
CA ARG A 84 45.55 -5.43 -21.20
C ARG A 84 44.85 -6.68 -20.70
N SER A 85 45.58 -7.45 -19.89
CA SER A 85 45.04 -8.52 -19.06
C SER A 85 43.75 -7.98 -18.49
N ARG A 86 42.63 -8.57 -18.94
CA ARG A 86 41.35 -8.39 -18.29
C ARG A 86 41.59 -8.93 -16.88
N ARG A 87 42.03 -8.07 -15.96
CA ARG A 87 41.91 -8.33 -14.52
C ARG A 87 40.45 -8.65 -14.36
N SER A 88 40.14 -9.94 -14.27
CA SER A 88 38.89 -10.40 -13.74
C SER A 88 38.77 -9.64 -12.44
N ARG A 89 37.82 -8.71 -12.36
CA ARG A 89 37.38 -8.18 -11.08
C ARG A 89 36.76 -9.40 -10.41
N SER A 90 37.61 -10.25 -9.81
CA SER A 90 37.19 -11.26 -8.87
C SER A 90 36.26 -10.50 -7.94
N GLY A 91 34.98 -10.91 -7.91
CA GLY A 91 33.94 -10.19 -7.21
C GLY A 91 34.48 -9.72 -5.87
N ARG A 92 34.36 -8.42 -5.60
CA ARG A 92 34.70 -7.87 -4.29
C ARG A 92 33.83 -8.63 -3.29
N LYS A 93 34.41 -9.68 -2.69
CA LYS A 93 33.80 -10.46 -1.62
C LYS A 93 33.30 -9.44 -0.60
N LEU A 94 32.00 -9.42 -0.32
CA LEU A 94 31.44 -8.48 0.64
C LEU A 94 31.98 -8.89 2.02
N ARG A 95 33.03 -8.18 2.44
CA ARG A 95 33.68 -8.38 3.73
C ARG A 95 32.91 -7.56 4.76
N LEU A 96 32.08 -8.23 5.55
CA LEU A 96 31.44 -7.61 6.72
C LEU A 96 32.46 -7.55 7.87
N GLY A 97 32.38 -6.50 8.69
CA GLY A 97 33.28 -6.32 9.83
C GLY A 97 34.77 -6.23 9.46
N GLY A 98 35.12 -5.52 8.38
CA GLY A 98 36.52 -5.37 7.95
C GLY A 98 37.16 -6.65 7.40
N GLY A 99 36.38 -7.71 7.15
CA GLY A 99 36.88 -8.99 6.64
C GLY A 99 37.06 -10.08 7.68
N LEU A 100 36.52 -9.87 8.89
CA LEU A 100 36.37 -10.90 9.92
C LEU A 100 35.32 -11.95 9.53
N VAL A 101 34.30 -11.56 8.76
CA VAL A 101 33.28 -12.45 8.24
C VAL A 101 33.17 -12.26 6.72
N GLU A 102 33.38 -13.35 6.00
CA GLU A 102 33.13 -13.41 4.57
C GLU A 102 31.70 -13.92 4.32
N VAL A 103 30.86 -13.09 3.70
CA VAL A 103 29.52 -13.50 3.28
C VAL A 103 29.51 -13.65 1.76
N PRO A 104 29.06 -14.80 1.23
CA PRO A 104 28.91 -14.99 -0.21
C PRO A 104 27.98 -13.92 -0.81
N PRO A 105 28.30 -13.36 -1.99
CA PRO A 105 27.39 -12.44 -2.65
C PRO A 105 26.12 -13.18 -3.07
N VAL A 106 24.97 -12.63 -2.70
CA VAL A 106 23.66 -13.14 -3.14
C VAL A 106 23.38 -12.61 -4.55
N PRO A 107 23.01 -13.47 -5.52
CA PRO A 107 22.65 -13.01 -6.86
C PRO A 107 21.43 -12.09 -6.79
N GLN A 108 21.37 -11.13 -7.71
CA GLN A 108 20.17 -10.32 -7.88
C GLN A 108 19.06 -11.21 -8.47
N ILE A 109 17.90 -11.19 -7.84
CA ILE A 109 16.71 -11.97 -8.23
C ILE A 109 15.72 -10.99 -8.86
N ASP A 110 15.01 -11.43 -9.90
CA ASP A 110 13.92 -10.66 -10.51
C ASP A 110 12.78 -10.47 -9.48
N PRO A 111 12.37 -9.22 -9.16
CA PRO A 111 11.33 -8.98 -8.18
C PRO A 111 9.99 -9.67 -8.49
N ALA A 112 9.63 -9.79 -9.77
CA ALA A 112 8.38 -10.44 -10.18
C ALA A 112 8.35 -11.92 -9.75
N SER A 113 9.51 -12.59 -9.67
CA SER A 113 9.60 -13.98 -9.20
C SER A 113 9.29 -14.17 -7.71
N ALA A 114 9.20 -13.09 -6.93
CA ALA A 114 8.82 -13.14 -5.52
C ALA A 114 7.30 -13.17 -5.29
N VAL A 115 6.48 -12.92 -6.33
CA VAL A 115 5.02 -12.92 -6.22
C VAL A 115 4.50 -14.34 -5.96
N MET A 116 3.67 -14.48 -4.93
CA MET A 116 3.09 -15.77 -4.52
C MET A 116 1.88 -16.10 -5.39
N SER A 117 1.87 -17.30 -5.99
CA SER A 117 0.75 -17.79 -6.80
C SER A 117 -0.48 -18.21 -5.99
N ASP A 118 -0.28 -18.71 -4.76
CA ASP A 118 -1.35 -19.03 -3.80
C ASP A 118 -1.11 -18.23 -2.50
N PRO A 119 -1.63 -17.00 -2.42
CA PRO A 119 -1.43 -16.14 -1.26
C PRO A 119 -2.34 -16.57 -0.10
N THR A 120 -1.94 -17.64 0.59
CA THR A 120 -2.66 -18.17 1.75
C THR A 120 -1.75 -18.22 2.99
N VAL A 121 -2.20 -17.65 4.12
CA VAL A 121 -1.51 -17.81 5.41
C VAL A 121 -1.81 -19.20 5.99
N PRO A 122 -0.80 -20.07 6.17
CA PRO A 122 -1.00 -21.39 6.76
C PRO A 122 -1.50 -21.28 8.21
N GLU A 123 -2.38 -22.18 8.65
CA GLU A 123 -2.99 -22.14 10.00
C GLU A 123 -1.95 -22.02 11.13
N ARG A 124 -0.84 -22.76 11.03
CA ARG A 124 0.25 -22.72 12.03
C ARG A 124 0.90 -21.34 12.20
N LYS A 125 0.74 -20.45 11.21
CA LYS A 125 1.27 -19.08 11.20
C LYS A 125 0.19 -18.02 11.53
N ARG A 126 -1.05 -18.44 11.81
CA ARG A 126 -2.14 -17.53 12.17
C ARG A 126 -2.08 -17.20 13.65
N PHE A 127 -1.86 -15.94 13.97
CA PHE A 127 -1.76 -15.39 15.32
C PHE A 127 -2.48 -14.04 15.39
N CYS A 128 -3.08 -13.74 16.54
CA CYS A 128 -3.68 -12.45 16.78
C CYS A 128 -2.59 -11.37 16.80
N TRP A 129 -2.74 -10.31 16.01
CA TRP A 129 -1.80 -9.20 15.95
C TRP A 129 -1.62 -8.48 17.31
N LYS A 130 -2.65 -8.48 18.16
CA LYS A 130 -2.65 -7.78 19.46
C LYS A 130 -2.09 -8.61 20.61
N CYS A 131 -2.59 -9.84 20.80
CA CYS A 131 -2.24 -10.66 21.97
C CYS A 131 -1.41 -11.92 21.63
N ASN A 132 -1.06 -12.11 20.35
CA ASN A 132 -0.27 -13.23 19.84
C ASN A 132 -0.85 -14.64 20.10
N GLU A 133 -2.13 -14.74 20.46
CA GLU A 133 -2.81 -16.03 20.61
C GLU A 133 -3.07 -16.67 19.24
N PRO A 134 -2.99 -18.01 19.11
CA PRO A 134 -3.49 -18.73 17.94
C PRO A 134 -4.94 -18.37 17.59
N VAL A 135 -5.20 -17.99 16.33
CA VAL A 135 -6.53 -17.64 15.84
C VAL A 135 -6.80 -18.26 14.47
N GLY A 136 -8.08 -18.47 14.12
CA GLY A 136 -8.47 -18.97 12.81
C GLY A 136 -7.93 -20.37 12.47
N ARG A 137 -7.57 -21.16 13.48
CA ARG A 137 -7.10 -22.54 13.35
C ARG A 137 -8.25 -23.51 13.56
N LYS A 138 -8.17 -24.68 12.95
CA LYS A 138 -9.11 -25.76 13.26
C LYS A 138 -8.96 -26.20 14.71
N SER A 139 -10.09 -26.43 15.38
CA SER A 139 -10.18 -27.06 16.69
C SER A 139 -11.12 -28.27 16.62
N ALA A 140 -11.28 -29.00 17.72
CA ALA A 140 -12.24 -30.11 17.79
C ALA A 140 -13.69 -29.67 17.49
N SER A 141 -14.02 -28.40 17.76
CA SER A 141 -15.37 -27.85 17.63
C SER A 141 -15.53 -26.80 16.51
N THR A 142 -14.45 -26.28 15.94
CA THR A 142 -14.50 -25.14 15.02
C THR A 142 -13.65 -25.37 13.77
N LYS A 143 -14.22 -25.09 12.59
CA LYS A 143 -13.48 -25.10 11.33
C LYS A 143 -12.46 -23.96 11.29
N ALA A 144 -11.35 -24.15 10.58
CA ALA A 144 -10.38 -23.07 10.37
C ALA A 144 -11.01 -21.93 9.54
N THR A 145 -10.81 -20.69 9.97
CA THR A 145 -11.27 -19.49 9.26
C THR A 145 -10.08 -18.56 8.97
N GLN A 146 -10.13 -17.84 7.86
CA GLN A 146 -9.10 -16.86 7.49
C GLN A 146 -9.39 -15.47 8.06
N HIS A 147 -10.61 -15.20 8.49
CA HIS A 147 -11.00 -13.96 9.14
C HIS A 147 -11.91 -14.23 10.34
N GLY A 148 -12.06 -13.24 11.22
CA GLY A 148 -12.93 -13.32 12.38
C GLY A 148 -12.43 -12.48 13.55
N THR A 149 -12.77 -12.90 14.76
CA THR A 149 -12.43 -12.20 16.00
C THR A 149 -11.63 -13.11 16.93
N CYS A 150 -10.61 -12.56 17.56
CA CYS A 150 -9.79 -13.28 18.55
C CYS A 150 -10.66 -13.64 19.77
N PRO A 151 -10.75 -14.92 20.15
CA PRO A 151 -11.57 -15.34 21.28
C PRO A 151 -11.02 -14.85 22.63
N LYS A 152 -9.73 -14.47 22.69
CA LYS A 152 -9.06 -14.04 23.92
C LYS A 152 -9.19 -12.55 24.20
N CYS A 153 -9.00 -11.70 23.19
CA CYS A 153 -8.92 -10.24 23.37
C CYS A 153 -9.92 -9.43 22.55
N GLY A 154 -10.76 -10.08 21.73
CA GLY A 154 -11.79 -9.41 20.93
C GLY A 154 -11.29 -8.64 19.70
N SER A 155 -9.99 -8.65 19.40
CA SER A 155 -9.45 -8.00 18.19
C SER A 155 -9.84 -8.78 16.93
N THR A 156 -10.26 -8.07 15.88
CA THR A 156 -10.50 -8.67 14.57
C THR A 156 -9.18 -9.09 13.92
N PHE A 157 -9.24 -10.12 13.08
CA PHE A 157 -8.15 -10.54 12.21
C PHE A 157 -8.70 -10.85 10.82
N ASP A 158 -7.92 -10.54 9.78
CA ASP A 158 -8.17 -10.97 8.41
C ASP A 158 -6.82 -11.36 7.78
N PHE A 159 -6.71 -12.62 7.38
CA PHE A 159 -5.53 -13.19 6.73
C PHE A 159 -5.66 -13.27 5.21
N ARG A 160 -6.73 -12.72 4.62
CA ARG A 160 -6.91 -12.68 3.16
C ARG A 160 -6.13 -11.50 2.56
N PRO A 161 -5.57 -11.64 1.35
CA PRO A 161 -5.03 -10.50 0.62
C PRO A 161 -6.11 -9.44 0.43
N LEU A 162 -5.72 -8.19 0.65
CA LEU A 162 -6.57 -7.00 0.55
C LEU A 162 -6.45 -6.31 -0.80
N LEU A 163 -5.34 -6.52 -1.51
CA LEU A 163 -5.11 -5.95 -2.84
C LEU A 163 -5.00 -7.07 -3.86
N GLU A 164 -5.61 -6.86 -5.01
CA GLU A 164 -5.58 -7.78 -6.15
C GLU A 164 -4.49 -7.42 -7.16
N GLU A 165 -4.06 -8.39 -7.96
CA GLU A 165 -3.14 -8.13 -9.08
C GLU A 165 -3.80 -7.19 -10.10
N GLY A 166 -3.05 -6.20 -10.58
CA GLY A 166 -3.51 -5.15 -11.50
C GLY A 166 -4.21 -3.98 -10.81
N GLU A 167 -4.49 -4.04 -9.51
CA GLU A 167 -5.10 -2.93 -8.78
C GLU A 167 -4.18 -1.71 -8.75
N LEU A 168 -4.72 -0.51 -9.07
CA LEU A 168 -3.97 0.74 -9.07
C LEU A 168 -4.22 1.52 -7.77
N VAL A 169 -3.29 1.42 -6.82
CA VAL A 169 -3.38 2.10 -5.52
C VAL A 169 -2.97 3.57 -5.68
N SER A 170 -3.83 4.46 -5.19
CA SER A 170 -3.63 5.92 -5.23
C SER A 170 -3.35 6.49 -6.63
N GLY A 171 -3.77 5.80 -7.70
CA GLY A 171 -3.51 6.21 -9.07
C GLY A 171 -2.05 6.12 -9.51
N GLN A 172 -1.17 5.50 -8.71
CA GLN A 172 0.28 5.49 -8.94
C GLN A 172 0.89 4.08 -8.92
N TYR A 173 0.44 3.22 -8.01
CA TYR A 173 1.10 1.94 -7.74
C TYR A 173 0.27 0.79 -8.29
N GLU A 174 0.75 0.15 -9.35
CA GLU A 174 0.09 -1.01 -9.94
C GLU A 174 0.56 -2.29 -9.25
N VAL A 175 -0.35 -2.93 -8.51
CA VAL A 175 -0.08 -4.12 -7.71
C VAL A 175 0.23 -5.30 -8.62
N GLN A 176 1.34 -5.99 -8.37
CA GLN A 176 1.66 -7.27 -9.02
C GLN A 176 1.26 -8.48 -8.17
N GLY A 177 1.06 -8.27 -6.86
CA GLY A 177 0.53 -9.29 -5.98
C GLY A 177 1.33 -9.46 -4.67
N PRO A 178 0.89 -10.37 -3.79
CA PRO A 178 1.49 -10.57 -2.48
C PRO A 178 2.85 -11.27 -2.57
N ILE A 179 3.84 -10.78 -1.82
CA ILE A 179 5.19 -11.39 -1.72
C ILE A 179 5.51 -11.95 -0.33
N ALA A 180 4.82 -11.46 0.70
CA ALA A 180 4.97 -11.96 2.07
C ALA A 180 3.77 -11.58 2.95
N HIS A 181 3.69 -12.20 4.12
CA HIS A 181 2.76 -11.84 5.20
C HIS A 181 3.53 -11.70 6.52
N GLY A 182 3.24 -10.64 7.28
CA GLY A 182 3.86 -10.35 8.57
C GLY A 182 2.84 -9.94 9.64
N GLY A 183 3.32 -9.38 10.76
CA GLY A 183 2.45 -9.00 11.89
C GLY A 183 1.46 -7.87 11.60
N LEU A 184 1.74 -7.03 10.60
CA LEU A 184 0.85 -5.95 10.14
C LEU A 184 0.08 -6.35 8.86
N GLY A 185 0.01 -7.64 8.55
CA GLY A 185 -0.68 -8.16 7.37
C GLY A 185 0.23 -8.37 6.16
N TRP A 186 -0.38 -8.30 4.98
CA TRP A 186 0.24 -8.60 3.69
C TRP A 186 1.20 -7.53 3.20
N ILE A 187 2.20 -7.99 2.46
CA ILE A 187 3.22 -7.19 1.79
C ILE A 187 3.09 -7.49 0.29
N TYR A 188 2.97 -6.45 -0.53
CA TYR A 188 2.72 -6.55 -1.97
C TYR A 188 3.87 -5.97 -2.76
N LEU A 189 4.16 -6.57 -3.91
CA LEU A 189 4.98 -5.95 -4.95
C LEU A 189 4.10 -5.07 -5.82
N ALA A 190 4.60 -3.90 -6.20
CA ALA A 190 3.93 -3.03 -7.15
C ALA A 190 4.94 -2.31 -8.06
N ILE A 191 4.42 -1.77 -9.17
CA ILE A 191 5.16 -0.91 -10.11
C ILE A 191 4.71 0.53 -9.85
N ASP A 192 5.67 1.42 -9.61
CA ASP A 192 5.43 2.86 -9.46
C ASP A 192 5.42 3.53 -10.83
N ARG A 193 4.22 3.83 -11.34
CA ARG A 193 4.00 4.43 -12.67
C ARG A 193 4.51 5.87 -12.79
N ASN A 194 4.75 6.55 -11.66
CA ASN A 194 5.23 7.94 -11.67
C ASN A 194 6.75 8.04 -11.60
N VAL A 195 7.47 6.94 -11.34
CA VAL A 195 8.93 6.93 -11.18
C VAL A 195 9.56 5.81 -12.00
N SER A 196 9.53 5.96 -13.33
CA SER A 196 10.19 5.07 -14.30
C SER A 196 9.86 3.59 -14.13
N ASP A 197 8.60 3.27 -13.79
CA ASP A 197 8.11 1.90 -13.58
C ASP A 197 9.00 1.08 -12.63
N ARG A 198 9.56 1.74 -11.60
CA ARG A 198 10.41 1.04 -10.64
C ARG A 198 9.59 0.11 -9.76
N TRP A 199 10.23 -0.97 -9.34
CA TRP A 199 9.71 -1.87 -8.32
C TRP A 199 9.60 -1.18 -6.96
N VAL A 200 8.43 -1.28 -6.33
CA VAL A 200 8.18 -0.82 -4.96
C VAL A 200 7.43 -1.89 -4.17
N VAL A 201 7.46 -1.77 -2.85
CA VAL A 201 6.74 -2.67 -1.94
C VAL A 201 5.69 -1.88 -1.18
N LEU A 202 4.44 -2.36 -1.22
CA LEU A 202 3.33 -1.81 -0.46
C LEU A 202 3.07 -2.66 0.79
N LYS A 203 2.78 -2.00 1.91
CA LYS A 203 2.42 -2.66 3.15
C LYS A 203 1.30 -1.88 3.83
N GLY A 204 0.22 -2.58 4.16
CA GLY A 204 -0.90 -1.98 4.91
C GLY A 204 -0.48 -1.60 6.32
N LEU A 205 -0.92 -0.43 6.78
CA LEU A 205 -0.88 -0.03 8.19
C LEU A 205 -2.18 -0.52 8.86
N LEU A 206 -2.33 -1.83 9.04
CA LEU A 206 -3.48 -2.41 9.73
C LEU A 206 -3.25 -2.35 11.25
N HIS A 207 -3.99 -1.51 11.97
CA HIS A 207 -4.20 -1.61 13.42
C HIS A 207 -5.56 -1.04 13.82
#